data_AF-A0A7C7VFW4-F1
#
_entry.id   AF-A0A7C7VFW4-F1
#
_cell.length_a   1.000
_cell.length_b   1.000
_cell.length_c   1.000
_cell.angle_alpha   90.00
_cell.angle_beta   90.00
_cell.angle_gamma   90.00
#
_symmetry.space_group_name_H-M   'P 1'
#
loop_
_entity.id
_entity.type
_entity.pdbx_description
1 polymer ?
#
loop_
_entity_poly.entity_id
_entity_poly.type
_entity_poly.pdbx_seq_one_letter_code
_entity_poly.pdbx_strand_id
1 'polypeptide(L)'
;RMFGFTFLENFNYPYISRSIREFWRRWHISLSTWLRDYLYIPLGGSRVSTSRMYLNLWTVFLLCGLWHGASWNFVIWGAIHGMFLVLERIGLEKILNRLWLPFRHAYMLLVVVVAWVFFRIESLPEALNYVRVMAGLGSVNGTEHSLSAFLPREKMYIFLAAAAASIPLKQVLPLLKDRIALFVPGADRLYRITATGFTVVEPALLIGMLVFSIMLIAVGTYNPFIYFRF
;
A
#
# COMPACT_ATOMS: atom_id res chain seq x y z
N ARG A 1 15.95 6.70 19.00
CA ARG A 1 16.47 5.51 18.28
C ARG A 1 16.95 4.52 19.34
N MET A 2 16.62 3.22 19.24
CA MET A 2 16.92 2.25 20.31
C MET A 2 18.21 1.44 20.10
N PHE A 3 18.57 1.11 18.85
CA PHE A 3 19.69 0.19 18.55
C PHE A 3 20.93 0.85 17.93
N GLY A 4 20.98 2.18 17.82
CA GLY A 4 22.16 2.90 17.29
C GLY A 4 22.29 2.93 15.75
N PHE A 5 21.55 2.14 15.00
CA PHE A 5 21.49 2.19 13.53
C PHE A 5 20.16 2.72 13.00
N THR A 6 20.16 3.16 11.74
CA THR A 6 18.98 3.72 11.06
C THR A 6 18.40 2.65 10.13
N PHE A 7 17.23 2.13 10.47
CA PHE A 7 16.46 1.27 9.56
C PHE A 7 15.86 2.10 8.44
N LEU A 8 15.76 1.51 7.26
CA LEU A 8 15.00 2.08 6.15
C LEU A 8 13.51 2.06 6.51
N GLU A 9 12.82 3.17 6.25
CA GLU A 9 11.36 3.23 6.30
C GLU A 9 10.79 2.24 5.29
N ASN A 10 9.78 1.44 5.69
CA ASN A 10 9.18 0.45 4.81
C ASN A 10 7.98 0.96 4.02
N PHE A 11 7.22 1.89 4.57
CA PHE A 11 5.98 2.37 3.96
C PHE A 11 5.92 3.89 4.04
N ASN A 12 5.71 4.55 2.91
CA ASN A 12 5.59 6.00 2.81
C ASN A 12 4.33 6.40 2.03
N TYR A 13 3.19 6.30 2.70
CA TYR A 13 1.85 6.55 2.12
C TYR A 13 1.67 5.91 0.73
N PRO A 14 1.82 4.58 0.60
CA PRO A 14 1.84 3.91 -0.71
C PRO A 14 0.55 4.11 -1.50
N TYR A 15 -0.59 4.19 -0.83
CA TYR A 15 -1.87 4.35 -1.50
C TYR A 15 -2.09 5.74 -2.08
N ILE A 16 -1.32 6.79 -1.75
CA ILE A 16 -1.48 8.09 -2.44
C ILE A 16 -0.82 8.14 -3.82
N SER A 17 -0.23 7.02 -4.25
CA SER A 17 0.49 6.91 -5.52
C SER A 17 -0.41 7.13 -6.75
N ARG A 18 0.22 7.55 -7.84
CA ARG A 18 -0.44 7.86 -9.13
C ARG A 18 -0.01 6.91 -10.25
N SER A 19 0.86 5.96 -9.93
CA SER A 19 1.38 4.92 -10.81
C SER A 19 1.86 3.72 -9.98
N ILE A 20 2.00 2.56 -10.60
CA ILE A 20 2.52 1.35 -9.97
C ILE A 20 4.01 1.49 -9.67
N ARG A 21 4.76 2.20 -10.52
CA ARG A 21 6.14 2.56 -10.21
C ARG A 21 6.25 3.42 -8.95
N GLU A 22 5.37 4.39 -8.75
CA GLU A 22 5.37 5.20 -7.54
C GLU A 22 4.95 4.36 -6.32
N PHE A 23 3.95 3.51 -6.47
CA PHE A 23 3.49 2.59 -5.41
C PHE A 23 4.64 1.74 -4.87
N TRP A 24 5.41 1.08 -5.73
CA TRP A 24 6.54 0.24 -5.32
C TRP A 24 7.75 1.02 -4.76
N ARG A 25 7.81 2.34 -4.95
CA ARG A 25 8.80 3.19 -4.27
C ARG A 25 8.37 3.58 -2.86
N ARG A 26 7.11 3.33 -2.51
CA ARG A 26 6.48 3.71 -1.23
C ARG A 26 5.99 2.50 -0.44
N TRP A 27 5.84 1.34 -1.06
CA TRP A 27 5.36 0.09 -0.46
C TRP A 27 6.54 -0.86 -0.27
N HIS A 28 6.72 -1.37 0.95
CA HIS A 28 7.73 -2.34 1.31
C HIS A 28 9.14 -1.99 0.81
N ILE A 29 9.57 -0.74 1.04
CA ILE A 29 10.77 -0.12 0.47
C ILE A 29 12.05 -0.94 0.70
N SER A 30 12.22 -1.56 1.88
CA SER A 30 13.38 -2.43 2.12
C SER A 30 13.42 -3.64 1.19
N LEU A 31 12.27 -4.29 0.94
CA LEU A 31 12.15 -5.42 0.02
C LEU A 31 12.38 -4.97 -1.42
N SER A 32 11.75 -3.88 -1.85
CA SER A 32 11.97 -3.34 -3.19
C SER A 32 13.43 -2.96 -3.43
N THR A 33 14.10 -2.44 -2.41
CA THR A 33 15.55 -2.15 -2.43
C THR A 33 16.34 -3.45 -2.57
N TRP A 34 16.01 -4.47 -1.78
CA TRP A 34 16.67 -5.78 -1.85
C TRP A 34 16.50 -6.45 -3.21
N LEU A 35 15.27 -6.51 -3.75
CA LEU A 35 14.98 -7.06 -5.07
C LEU A 35 15.77 -6.32 -6.17
N ARG A 36 15.87 -4.99 -6.05
CA ARG A 36 16.66 -4.19 -6.99
C ARG A 36 18.15 -4.56 -6.93
N ASP A 37 18.70 -4.58 -5.72
CA ASP A 37 20.15 -4.68 -5.52
C ASP A 37 20.67 -6.11 -5.69
N TYR A 38 19.87 -7.12 -5.33
CA TYR A 38 20.28 -8.53 -5.33
C TYR A 38 19.68 -9.38 -6.46
N LEU A 39 18.64 -8.92 -7.15
CA LEU A 39 18.09 -9.63 -8.31
C LEU A 39 18.20 -8.80 -9.59
N TYR A 40 17.62 -7.60 -9.60
CA TYR A 40 17.51 -6.82 -10.84
C TYR A 40 18.86 -6.32 -11.38
N ILE A 41 19.72 -5.76 -10.52
CA ILE A 41 21.05 -5.27 -10.92
C ILE A 41 21.95 -6.43 -11.39
N PRO A 42 22.07 -7.56 -10.67
CA PRO A 42 22.82 -8.73 -11.13
C PRO A 42 22.36 -9.29 -12.47
N LEU A 43 21.06 -9.19 -12.81
CA LEU A 43 20.53 -9.59 -14.12
C LEU A 43 20.90 -8.61 -15.26
N GLY A 44 21.69 -7.57 -14.99
CA GLY A 44 22.14 -6.56 -15.95
C GLY A 44 21.45 -5.20 -15.80
N GLY A 45 20.48 -5.08 -14.88
CA GLY A 45 19.77 -3.85 -14.56
C GLY A 45 19.27 -3.12 -15.80
N SER A 46 19.60 -1.82 -15.92
CA SER A 46 19.25 -0.99 -17.07
C SER A 46 20.38 -0.87 -18.12
N ARG A 47 21.41 -1.71 -18.06
CA ARG A 47 22.54 -1.70 -19.00
C ARG A 47 22.38 -2.68 -20.17
N VAL A 48 21.33 -3.51 -20.13
CA VAL A 48 20.98 -4.47 -21.17
C VAL A 48 20.01 -3.85 -22.18
N SER A 49 19.74 -4.56 -23.29
CA SER A 49 18.72 -4.14 -24.26
C SER A 49 17.36 -3.92 -23.60
N THR A 50 16.57 -2.99 -24.16
CA THR A 50 15.26 -2.61 -23.61
C THR A 50 14.33 -3.81 -23.40
N SER A 51 14.30 -4.75 -24.34
CA SER A 51 13.51 -5.98 -24.22
C SER A 51 14.00 -6.88 -23.08
N ARG A 52 15.31 -7.04 -22.93
CA ARG A 52 15.90 -7.83 -21.83
C ARG A 52 15.65 -7.17 -20.49
N MET A 53 15.71 -5.84 -20.40
CA MET A 53 15.38 -5.09 -19.20
C MET A 53 13.92 -5.33 -18.77
N TYR A 54 12.97 -5.33 -19.71
CA TYR A 54 11.56 -5.62 -19.42
C TYR A 54 11.36 -7.06 -18.93
N LEU A 55 11.99 -8.02 -19.59
CA LEU A 55 11.96 -9.42 -19.17
C LEU A 55 12.54 -9.57 -17.75
N ASN A 56 13.72 -9.00 -17.49
CA ASN A 56 14.35 -9.04 -16.17
C ASN A 56 13.44 -8.43 -15.10
N LEU A 57 12.82 -7.28 -15.38
CA LEU A 57 11.90 -6.64 -14.45
C LEU A 57 10.70 -7.53 -14.15
N TRP A 58 10.10 -8.13 -15.17
CA TRP A 58 8.97 -9.04 -15.01
C TRP A 58 9.37 -10.30 -14.21
N THR A 59 10.52 -10.89 -14.51
CA THR A 59 11.08 -12.05 -13.79
C THR A 59 11.33 -11.73 -12.32
N VAL A 60 11.89 -10.56 -11.99
CA VAL A 60 12.11 -10.15 -10.59
C VAL A 60 10.79 -10.11 -9.80
N PHE A 61 9.71 -9.65 -10.43
CA PHE A 61 8.40 -9.62 -9.78
C PHE A 61 7.75 -11.00 -9.66
N LEU A 62 7.96 -11.90 -10.63
CA LEU A 62 7.54 -13.31 -10.50
C LEU A 62 8.28 -13.99 -9.34
N LEU A 63 9.59 -13.77 -9.22
CA LEU A 63 10.39 -14.27 -8.09
C LEU A 63 9.96 -13.64 -6.77
N CYS A 64 9.60 -12.36 -6.75
CA CYS A 64 9.01 -11.71 -5.59
C CYS A 64 7.70 -12.37 -5.17
N GLY A 65 6.83 -12.73 -6.12
CA GLY A 65 5.63 -13.50 -5.85
C GLY A 65 5.97 -14.86 -5.22
N LEU A 66 6.85 -15.62 -5.85
CA LEU A 66 7.27 -16.93 -5.33
C LEU A 66 7.91 -16.87 -3.93
N TRP A 67 8.60 -15.78 -3.60
CA TRP A 67 9.14 -15.56 -2.26
C TRP A 67 8.05 -15.46 -1.17
N HIS A 68 6.82 -15.03 -1.53
CA HIS A 68 5.71 -14.97 -0.60
C HIS A 68 5.03 -16.33 -0.35
N GLY A 69 5.10 -17.25 -1.30
CA GLY A 69 4.58 -18.62 -1.12
C GLY A 69 4.54 -19.43 -2.41
N ALA A 70 4.45 -20.75 -2.27
CA ALA A 70 4.48 -21.72 -3.37
C ALA A 70 3.09 -21.98 -3.99
N SER A 71 2.30 -20.94 -4.23
CA SER A 71 0.98 -21.05 -4.89
C SER A 71 0.91 -20.22 -6.16
N TRP A 72 0.06 -20.65 -7.11
CA TRP A 72 -0.16 -19.91 -8.37
C TRP A 72 -0.72 -18.50 -8.15
N ASN A 73 -1.43 -18.30 -7.05
CA ASN A 73 -1.95 -17.01 -6.63
C ASN A 73 -0.84 -15.96 -6.46
N PHE A 74 0.27 -16.32 -5.79
CA PHE A 74 1.41 -15.42 -5.64
C PHE A 74 2.16 -15.17 -6.95
N VAL A 75 2.24 -16.17 -7.83
CA VAL A 75 2.82 -16.00 -9.18
C VAL A 75 1.99 -15.01 -10.00
N ILE A 76 0.67 -15.13 -9.99
CA ILE A 76 -0.25 -14.21 -10.68
C ILE A 76 -0.14 -12.80 -10.10
N TRP A 77 -0.09 -12.67 -8.76
CA TRP A 77 0.14 -11.39 -8.10
C TRP A 77 1.45 -10.72 -8.58
N GLY A 78 2.54 -11.48 -8.63
CA GLY A 78 3.83 -11.01 -9.15
C GLY A 78 3.75 -10.64 -10.63
N ALA A 79 3.08 -11.47 -11.43
CA ALA A 79 2.89 -11.24 -12.86
C ALA A 79 2.13 -9.94 -13.14
N ILE A 80 1.07 -9.65 -12.38
CA ILE A 80 0.27 -8.41 -12.50
C ILE A 80 1.16 -7.19 -12.23
N HIS A 81 1.88 -7.16 -11.11
CA HIS A 81 2.73 -6.03 -10.77
C HIS A 81 3.87 -5.83 -11.77
N GLY A 82 4.56 -6.91 -12.14
CA GLY A 82 5.62 -6.86 -13.15
C GLY A 82 5.10 -6.37 -14.50
N MET A 83 3.94 -6.88 -14.95
CA MET A 83 3.34 -6.50 -16.22
C MET A 83 3.03 -5.01 -16.26
N PHE A 84 2.35 -4.48 -15.24
CA PHE A 84 2.00 -3.05 -15.21
C PHE A 84 3.22 -2.14 -15.10
N LEU A 85 4.29 -2.56 -14.40
CA LEU A 85 5.55 -1.81 -14.39
C LEU A 85 6.22 -1.77 -15.78
N VAL A 86 6.17 -2.87 -16.51
CA VAL A 86 6.66 -2.93 -17.90
C VAL A 86 5.80 -2.05 -18.80
N LEU A 87 4.47 -2.14 -18.71
CA LEU A 87 3.53 -1.30 -19.49
C LEU A 87 3.73 0.20 -19.24
N GLU A 88 3.86 0.60 -17.97
CA GLU A 88 4.18 1.98 -17.59
C GLU A 88 5.46 2.46 -18.28
N ARG A 89 6.50 1.64 -18.27
CA ARG A 89 7.80 1.95 -18.87
C ARG A 89 7.79 1.96 -20.41
N ILE A 90 6.97 1.11 -21.05
CA ILE A 90 6.82 1.09 -22.52
C ILE A 90 6.18 2.38 -23.03
N GLY A 91 5.23 2.94 -22.28
CA GLY A 91 4.59 4.19 -22.68
C GLY A 91 3.28 4.52 -21.98
N LEU A 92 2.72 3.60 -21.19
CA LEU A 92 1.49 3.87 -20.44
C LEU A 92 1.68 5.05 -19.47
N GLU A 93 2.89 5.25 -18.92
CA GLU A 93 3.20 6.42 -18.09
C GLU A 93 2.94 7.75 -18.83
N LYS A 94 3.26 7.84 -20.13
CA LYS A 94 3.01 9.05 -20.93
C LYS A 94 1.53 9.33 -21.10
N ILE A 95 0.71 8.29 -21.27
CA ILE A 95 -0.75 8.39 -21.39
C ILE A 95 -1.34 8.82 -20.04
N LEU A 96 -0.96 8.12 -18.96
CA LEU A 96 -1.42 8.42 -17.61
C LEU A 96 -1.06 9.86 -17.21
N ASN A 97 0.11 10.36 -17.57
CA ASN A 97 0.51 11.73 -17.27
C ASN A 97 -0.35 12.81 -17.94
N ARG A 98 -1.10 12.47 -19.00
CA ARG A 98 -2.07 13.38 -19.64
C ARG A 98 -3.46 13.32 -18.99
N LEU A 99 -3.74 12.28 -18.20
CA LEU A 99 -5.01 12.13 -17.50
C LEU A 99 -5.08 13.03 -16.28
N TRP A 100 -6.29 13.43 -15.93
CA TRP A 100 -6.56 14.12 -14.69
C TRP A 100 -6.13 13.25 -13.49
N LEU A 101 -5.64 13.92 -12.44
CA LEU A 101 -5.02 13.27 -11.28
C LEU A 101 -5.87 12.15 -10.65
N PRO A 102 -7.20 12.31 -10.45
CA PRO A 102 -8.04 11.25 -9.89
C PRO A 102 -8.08 9.99 -10.74
N PHE A 103 -8.04 10.09 -12.06
CA PHE A 103 -8.03 8.90 -12.93
C PHE A 103 -6.73 8.11 -12.83
N ARG A 104 -5.59 8.80 -12.69
CA ARG A 104 -4.29 8.15 -12.48
C ARG A 104 -4.26 7.39 -11.16
N HIS A 105 -4.80 8.01 -10.13
CA HIS A 105 -4.90 7.43 -8.80
C HIS A 105 -5.88 6.25 -8.79
N ALA A 106 -7.05 6.38 -9.42
CA ALA A 106 -8.03 5.30 -9.58
C ALA A 106 -7.45 4.10 -10.36
N TYR A 107 -6.70 4.37 -11.44
CA TYR A 107 -5.96 3.33 -12.17
C TYR A 107 -4.99 2.56 -11.26
N MET A 108 -4.15 3.28 -10.51
CA MET A 108 -3.18 2.67 -9.59
C MET A 108 -3.91 1.81 -8.54
N LEU A 109 -4.95 2.37 -7.91
CA LEU A 109 -5.75 1.65 -6.91
C LEU A 109 -6.40 0.40 -7.49
N LEU A 110 -6.98 0.49 -8.70
CA LEU A 110 -7.63 -0.65 -9.34
C LEU A 110 -6.64 -1.81 -9.53
N VAL A 111 -5.47 -1.53 -10.09
CA VAL A 111 -4.43 -2.55 -10.30
C VAL A 111 -3.99 -3.17 -8.97
N VAL A 112 -3.74 -2.33 -7.96
CA VAL A 112 -3.28 -2.79 -6.64
C VAL A 112 -4.36 -3.61 -5.92
N VAL A 113 -5.62 -3.18 -5.93
CA VAL A 113 -6.75 -3.90 -5.31
C VAL A 113 -6.97 -5.25 -5.99
N VAL A 114 -6.96 -5.30 -7.33
CA VAL A 114 -7.09 -6.56 -8.07
C VAL A 114 -5.92 -7.50 -7.75
N ALA A 115 -4.69 -6.99 -7.68
CA ALA A 115 -3.54 -7.80 -7.27
C ALA A 115 -3.75 -8.36 -5.85
N TRP A 116 -4.20 -7.55 -4.89
CA TRP A 116 -4.42 -8.00 -3.51
C TRP A 116 -5.43 -9.13 -3.37
N VAL A 117 -6.39 -9.27 -4.27
CA VAL A 117 -7.32 -10.43 -4.28
C VAL A 117 -6.54 -11.73 -4.37
N PHE A 118 -5.59 -11.83 -5.31
CA PHE A 118 -4.73 -13.01 -5.46
C PHE A 118 -3.77 -13.20 -4.29
N PHE A 119 -3.33 -12.12 -3.64
CA PHE A 119 -2.49 -12.24 -2.45
C PHE A 119 -3.26 -12.76 -1.22
N ARG A 120 -4.54 -12.40 -1.11
CA ARG A 120 -5.35 -12.65 0.10
C ARG A 120 -6.10 -13.98 0.06
N ILE A 121 -6.58 -14.40 -1.10
CA ILE A 121 -7.40 -15.60 -1.25
C ILE A 121 -6.50 -16.80 -1.54
N GLU A 122 -6.66 -17.87 -0.76
CA GLU A 122 -5.79 -19.06 -0.81
C GLU A 122 -6.05 -19.90 -2.07
N SER A 123 -7.31 -20.01 -2.50
CA SER A 123 -7.74 -20.81 -3.65
C SER A 123 -7.82 -19.97 -4.92
N LEU A 124 -7.11 -20.39 -5.97
CA LEU A 124 -7.11 -19.69 -7.26
C LEU A 124 -8.51 -19.61 -7.90
N PRO A 125 -9.33 -20.69 -7.95
CA PRO A 125 -10.70 -20.60 -8.43
C PRO A 125 -11.55 -19.56 -7.69
N GLU A 126 -11.39 -19.46 -6.36
CA GLU A 126 -12.10 -18.47 -5.55
C GLU A 126 -11.63 -17.06 -5.83
N ALA A 127 -10.31 -16.85 -5.99
CA ALA A 127 -9.75 -15.55 -6.36
C ALA A 127 -10.29 -15.05 -7.71
N LEU A 128 -10.36 -15.93 -8.70
CA LEU A 128 -10.93 -15.64 -10.01
C LEU A 128 -12.44 -15.32 -9.92
N ASN A 129 -13.19 -16.09 -9.13
CA ASN A 129 -14.60 -15.80 -8.89
C ASN A 129 -14.79 -14.45 -8.21
N TYR A 130 -13.95 -14.11 -7.22
CA TYR A 130 -13.98 -12.82 -6.54
C TYR A 130 -13.76 -11.65 -7.52
N VAL A 131 -12.77 -11.75 -8.41
CA VAL A 131 -12.54 -10.75 -9.46
C VAL A 131 -13.74 -10.64 -10.41
N ARG A 132 -14.38 -11.75 -10.77
CA ARG A 132 -15.61 -11.73 -11.60
C ARG A 132 -16.76 -11.00 -10.90
N VAL A 133 -16.97 -11.25 -9.61
CA VAL A 133 -17.99 -10.55 -8.81
C VAL A 133 -17.67 -9.05 -8.72
N MET A 134 -16.41 -8.68 -8.50
CA MET A 134 -15.98 -7.27 -8.51
C MET A 134 -16.26 -6.57 -9.84
N ALA A 135 -16.16 -7.29 -10.96
CA ALA A 135 -16.46 -6.79 -12.29
C ALA A 135 -17.98 -6.78 -12.61
N GLY A 136 -18.83 -7.24 -11.70
CA GLY A 136 -20.28 -7.38 -11.91
C GLY A 136 -20.68 -8.56 -12.80
N LEU A 137 -19.75 -9.48 -13.08
CA LEU A 137 -19.95 -10.64 -13.97
C LEU A 137 -20.18 -11.95 -13.21
N GLY A 138 -20.01 -11.95 -11.88
CA GLY A 138 -20.21 -13.13 -11.05
C GLY A 138 -21.64 -13.25 -10.53
N SER A 139 -22.19 -14.46 -10.53
CA SER A 139 -23.41 -14.77 -9.78
C SER A 139 -23.05 -15.04 -8.32
N VAL A 140 -23.61 -14.25 -7.40
CA VAL A 140 -23.46 -14.52 -5.97
C VAL A 140 -24.48 -15.59 -5.60
N ASN A 141 -24.02 -16.84 -5.44
CA ASN A 141 -24.84 -17.90 -4.88
C ASN A 141 -24.83 -17.74 -3.35
N GLY A 142 -25.74 -16.92 -2.84
CA GLY A 142 -25.85 -16.65 -1.41
C GLY A 142 -26.98 -15.67 -1.10
N THR A 143 -27.33 -15.59 0.19
CA THR A 143 -28.24 -14.56 0.70
C THR A 143 -27.60 -13.19 0.54
N GLU A 144 -28.32 -12.22 -0.03
CA GLU A 144 -27.91 -10.83 -0.05
C GLU A 144 -27.77 -10.33 1.40
N HIS A 145 -26.53 -10.19 1.86
CA HIS A 145 -26.25 -9.57 3.14
C HIS A 145 -26.25 -8.06 2.96
N SER A 146 -27.04 -7.36 3.77
CA SER A 146 -27.04 -5.90 3.78
C SER A 146 -25.64 -5.37 4.16
N LEU A 147 -25.27 -4.21 3.62
CA LEU A 147 -24.00 -3.55 3.95
C LEU A 147 -23.80 -3.40 5.47
N SER A 148 -24.91 -3.15 6.19
CA SER A 148 -24.93 -3.07 7.66
C SER A 148 -24.50 -4.35 8.37
N ALA A 149 -24.62 -5.52 7.74
CA ALA A 149 -24.11 -6.77 8.31
C ALA A 149 -22.56 -6.81 8.33
N PHE A 150 -21.91 -6.17 7.35
CA PHE A 150 -20.45 -6.14 7.24
C PHE A 150 -19.82 -4.91 7.90
N LEU A 151 -20.53 -3.78 7.90
CA LEU A 151 -20.15 -2.50 8.50
C LEU A 151 -21.11 -2.12 9.65
N PRO A 152 -21.10 -2.85 10.78
CA PRO A 152 -21.77 -2.40 11.98
C PRO A 152 -21.17 -1.06 12.46
N ARG A 153 -21.92 -0.34 13.30
CA ARG A 153 -21.56 1.02 13.72
C ARG A 153 -20.17 1.07 14.35
N GLU A 154 -19.78 0.06 15.14
CA GLU A 154 -18.43 0.02 15.74
C GLU A 154 -17.33 0.01 14.66
N LYS A 155 -17.46 -0.84 13.63
CA LYS A 155 -16.48 -0.90 12.54
C LYS A 155 -16.46 0.37 11.71
N MET A 156 -17.61 1.03 11.54
CA MET A 156 -17.69 2.31 10.84
C MET A 156 -16.90 3.40 11.56
N TYR A 157 -17.03 3.51 12.89
CA TYR A 157 -16.24 4.48 13.67
C TYR A 157 -14.74 4.19 13.61
N ILE A 158 -14.34 2.92 13.70
CA ILE A 158 -12.94 2.51 13.54
C ILE A 158 -12.44 2.88 12.13
N PHE A 159 -13.23 2.65 11.10
CA PHE A 159 -12.86 2.98 9.73
C PHE A 159 -12.68 4.50 9.54
N LEU A 160 -13.58 5.32 10.07
CA LEU A 160 -13.46 6.78 10.01
C LEU A 160 -12.24 7.28 10.78
N ALA A 161 -11.98 6.74 11.97
CA ALA A 161 -10.79 7.07 12.75
C ALA A 161 -9.50 6.67 12.01
N ALA A 162 -9.47 5.48 11.41
CA ALA A 162 -8.34 5.00 10.62
C ALA A 162 -8.11 5.84 9.36
N ALA A 163 -9.19 6.25 8.67
CA ALA A 163 -9.11 7.14 7.53
C ALA A 163 -8.53 8.51 7.92
N ALA A 164 -8.98 9.09 9.03
CA ALA A 164 -8.44 10.35 9.55
C ALA A 164 -6.97 10.22 9.96
N ALA A 165 -6.61 9.13 10.66
CA ALA A 165 -5.23 8.87 11.08
C ALA A 165 -4.28 8.58 9.90
N SER A 166 -4.80 8.13 8.75
CA SER A 166 -4.03 7.86 7.53
C SER A 166 -3.67 9.12 6.75
N ILE A 167 -4.22 10.28 7.11
CA ILE A 167 -3.90 11.56 6.46
C ILE A 167 -2.47 11.96 6.85
N PRO A 168 -1.60 12.33 5.88
CA PRO A 168 -0.24 12.80 6.17
C PRO A 168 -0.27 14.21 6.76
N LEU A 169 -0.75 14.35 8.00
CA LEU A 169 -0.97 15.64 8.67
C LEU A 169 0.29 16.51 8.66
N LYS A 170 1.47 15.93 8.91
CA LYS A 170 2.76 16.65 8.84
C LYS A 170 3.05 17.28 7.47
N GLN A 171 2.56 16.69 6.38
CA GLN A 171 2.73 17.21 5.02
C GLN A 171 1.61 18.21 4.66
N VAL A 172 0.41 18.02 5.18
CA VAL A 172 -0.78 18.83 4.86
C VAL A 172 -0.84 20.12 5.71
N LEU A 173 -0.46 20.06 6.98
CA LEU A 173 -0.56 21.19 7.92
C LEU A 173 0.21 22.44 7.45
N PRO A 174 1.46 22.36 6.94
CA PRO A 174 2.15 23.52 6.40
C PRO A 174 1.43 24.14 5.19
N LEU A 175 0.88 23.32 4.29
CA LEU A 175 0.16 23.78 3.11
C LEU A 175 -1.14 24.51 3.48
N LEU A 176 -1.84 24.02 4.50
CA LEU A 176 -3.03 24.67 5.03
C LEU A 176 -2.67 25.97 5.74
N LYS A 177 -1.57 26.00 6.50
CA LYS A 177 -1.06 27.22 7.14
C LYS A 177 -0.87 28.32 6.10
N ASP A 178 -0.14 28.04 5.02
CA ASP A 178 0.16 29.05 4.00
C ASP A 178 -1.10 29.59 3.33
N ARG A 179 -2.12 28.75 3.13
CA ARG A 179 -3.42 29.19 2.59
C ARG A 179 -4.28 29.96 3.58
N ILE A 180 -4.30 29.56 4.85
CA ILE A 180 -5.10 30.22 5.90
C ILE A 180 -4.48 31.56 6.28
N ALA A 181 -3.14 31.65 6.30
CA ALA A 181 -2.42 32.89 6.57
C ALA A 181 -2.74 34.01 5.56
N LEU A 182 -3.20 33.67 4.35
CA LEU A 182 -3.68 34.64 3.36
C LEU A 182 -4.99 35.35 3.78
N PHE A 183 -5.81 34.70 4.61
CA PHE A 183 -7.14 35.20 4.98
C PHE A 183 -7.26 35.57 6.46
N VAL A 184 -6.43 35.00 7.34
CA VAL A 184 -6.52 35.17 8.79
C VAL A 184 -5.17 35.63 9.35
N PRO A 185 -5.04 36.90 9.75
CA PRO A 185 -3.87 37.39 10.48
C PRO A 185 -3.68 36.62 11.80
N GLY A 186 -2.49 36.08 12.05
CA GLY A 186 -2.18 35.32 13.28
C GLY A 186 -2.22 33.79 13.13
N ALA A 187 -2.43 33.26 11.91
CA ALA A 187 -2.36 31.83 11.62
C ALA A 187 -1.04 31.15 12.07
N ASP A 188 0.06 31.92 12.15
CA ASP A 188 1.36 31.44 12.66
C ASP A 188 1.30 30.97 14.12
N ARG A 189 0.51 31.65 14.96
CA ARG A 189 0.38 31.28 16.38
C ARG A 189 -0.36 29.95 16.51
N LEU A 190 -1.44 29.78 15.76
CA LEU A 190 -2.24 28.55 15.74
C LEU A 190 -1.43 27.37 15.18
N TYR A 191 -0.67 27.59 14.10
CA TYR A 191 0.23 26.58 13.55
C TYR A 191 1.32 26.17 14.53
N ARG A 192 1.96 27.11 15.25
CA ARG A 192 2.97 26.78 16.25
C ARG A 192 2.39 25.95 17.39
N ILE A 193 1.22 26.31 17.90
CA ILE A 193 0.55 25.55 18.97
C ILE A 193 0.22 24.13 18.50
N THR A 194 -0.34 24.00 17.29
CA THR A 194 -0.67 22.67 16.73
C THR A 194 0.58 21.84 16.45
N ALA A 195 1.62 22.41 15.83
CA ALA A 195 2.88 21.73 15.55
C ALA A 195 3.61 21.27 16.82
N THR A 196 3.69 22.12 17.86
CA THR A 196 4.25 21.73 19.15
C THR A 196 3.38 20.67 19.84
N GLY A 197 2.04 20.79 19.74
CA GLY A 197 1.11 19.75 20.21
C GLY A 197 1.40 18.39 19.56
N PHE A 198 1.62 18.36 18.24
CA PHE A 198 1.97 17.12 17.53
C PHE A 198 3.25 16.47 18.08
N THR A 199 4.29 17.24 18.40
CA THR A 199 5.55 16.68 18.92
C THR A 199 5.41 15.97 20.28
N VAL A 200 4.36 16.27 21.05
CA VAL A 200 4.10 15.66 22.36
C VAL A 200 3.02 14.57 22.23
N VAL A 201 1.95 14.85 21.49
CA VAL A 201 0.81 13.94 21.33
C VAL A 201 1.21 12.71 20.51
N GLU A 202 2.03 12.85 19.48
CA GLU A 202 2.43 11.72 18.63
C GLU A 202 3.20 10.64 19.42
N PRO A 203 4.27 10.95 20.18
CA PRO A 203 4.93 9.95 21.01
C PRO A 203 3.99 9.31 22.03
N ALA A 204 3.10 10.10 22.67
CA ALA A 204 2.15 9.58 23.65
C ALA A 204 1.16 8.59 23.00
N LEU A 205 0.64 8.91 21.81
CA LEU A 205 -0.22 8.03 21.04
C LEU A 205 0.52 6.76 20.60
N LEU A 206 1.76 6.87 20.14
CA LEU A 206 2.59 5.73 19.74
C LEU A 206 2.88 4.80 20.93
N ILE A 207 3.18 5.35 22.10
CA ILE A 207 3.37 4.58 23.35
C ILE A 207 2.06 3.91 23.74
N GLY A 208 0.94 4.63 23.72
CA GLY A 208 -0.37 4.06 24.00
C GLY A 208 -0.74 2.92 23.04
N MET A 209 -0.49 3.09 21.74
CA MET A 209 -0.71 2.07 20.71
C MET A 209 0.20 0.86 20.90
N LEU A 210 1.45 1.07 21.30
CA LEU A 210 2.39 -0.01 21.62
C LEU A 210 1.89 -0.82 22.82
N VAL A 211 1.52 -0.15 23.91
CA VAL A 211 0.98 -0.82 25.11
C VAL A 211 -0.30 -1.60 24.76
N PHE A 212 -1.22 -0.98 24.01
CA PHE A 212 -2.44 -1.63 23.58
C PHE A 212 -2.16 -2.86 22.71
N SER A 213 -1.20 -2.76 21.78
CA SER A 213 -0.78 -3.87 20.92
C SER A 213 -0.16 -5.01 21.74
N ILE A 214 0.64 -4.72 22.76
CA ILE A 214 1.20 -5.73 23.68
C ILE A 214 0.07 -6.41 24.47
N MET A 215 -0.91 -5.64 24.95
CA MET A 215 -2.08 -6.21 25.66
C MET A 215 -2.88 -7.15 24.74
N LEU A 216 -3.14 -6.77 23.50
CA LEU A 216 -3.84 -7.62 22.54
C LEU A 216 -3.07 -8.91 22.24
N ILE A 217 -1.74 -8.83 22.08
CA ILE A 217 -0.90 -10.02 21.87
C ILE A 217 -0.93 -10.92 23.11
N ALA A 218 -0.89 -10.35 24.33
CA ALA A 218 -0.92 -11.10 25.57
C ALA A 218 -2.25 -11.82 25.82
N VAL A 219 -3.37 -11.25 25.35
CA VAL A 219 -4.71 -11.89 25.42
C VAL A 219 -4.89 -12.93 24.31
N GLY A 220 -4.23 -12.77 23.17
CA GLY A 220 -4.32 -13.69 22.04
C GLY A 220 -3.70 -15.06 22.34
N THR A 221 -4.54 -16.09 22.47
CA THR A 221 -4.11 -17.47 22.74
C THR A 221 -3.48 -18.18 21.54
N TYR A 222 -3.60 -17.62 20.32
CA TYR A 222 -3.07 -18.21 19.10
C TYR A 222 -2.56 -17.12 18.13
N ASN A 223 -1.23 -17.04 17.98
CA ASN A 223 -0.56 -16.16 17.03
C ASN A 223 0.33 -17.01 16.10
N PRO A 224 -0.25 -17.76 15.14
CA PRO A 224 0.54 -18.59 14.24
C PRO A 224 1.42 -17.66 13.41
N PHE A 225 2.71 -18.03 13.35
CA PHE A 225 3.67 -17.33 12.51
C PHE A 225 3.19 -17.35 11.06
N ILE A 226 3.36 -16.24 10.35
CA ILE A 226 2.75 -16.01 9.02
C ILE A 226 3.11 -17.10 8.00
N TYR A 227 4.24 -17.78 8.18
CA TYR A 227 4.70 -18.85 7.29
C TYR A 227 4.08 -20.23 7.55
N PHE A 228 3.26 -20.38 8.60
CA PHE A 228 2.50 -21.59 8.87
C PHE A 228 1.04 -21.48 8.40
N ARG A 229 0.72 -20.46 7.58
CA ARG A 229 -0.62 -20.23 7.02
C ARG A 229 -0.77 -20.79 5.60
N PHE A 230 0.07 -21.75 5.22
CA PHE A 230 0.06 -22.41 3.92
C PHE A 230 -0.07 -23.92 4.10
#